data_AF-A0AA39GHG6-F1
#
_entry.id   AF-A0AA39GHG6-F1
#
_cell.length_a   1.000
_cell.length_b   1.000
_cell.length_c   1.000
_cell.angle_alpha   90.00
_cell.angle_beta   90.00
_cell.angle_gamma   90.00
#
_symmetry.space_group_name_H-M   'P 1'
#
loop_
_entity.id
_entity.type
_entity.pdbx_description
1 polymer ?
#
loop_
_entity_poly.entity_id
_entity_poly.type
_entity_poly.pdbx_seq_one_letter_code
_entity_poly.pdbx_strand_id
1 'polypeptide(L)'
;MFIWIVGQLIATFAPNLNALYAARIVSGLGIGPLTVVGTMSIVEIAPTAMRGLLASWFSVVMLLSLFVSTFTVYGVYTTMEPSRLQYQVVWFSPCVYILLCILLSFFLCESPRWLFLVNRDEEGIATIVALRGLPETHPVVAAEIQTIRDSIAEEKGEFDDGGRGIAIGSILREAFTVPANLRRIQQSLISYGLAQLSGANSVTSYLVPILTLMGVGGNTSRNLFLSGMYSMAKFFFCLIASFFFIDALGRRKSLFVGITTQMLSDLYLGIYIKYKQQGTVPHDASQAAIAAIFIHGFGYAVGLLILPYVFGGELWPNRLRSFGSALSQCFHWLFYYGINFAMPSILANMHNWGAFIFFAGWCFIALLYVFFMVPEIAGLSMEEMDEIFKGSWFNAWRSKPKKQEELPVEAAGSISSGHDAAGPDKLKTLSTSREA
;
A
#
# COMPACT_ATOMS: atom_id res chain seq x y z
N MET A 1 8.52 -12.37 10.88
CA MET A 1 7.44 -12.80 11.80
C MET A 1 8.00 -13.30 13.13
N PHE A 2 8.92 -14.27 13.15
CA PHE A 2 9.50 -14.81 14.39
C PHE A 2 10.10 -13.74 15.34
N ILE A 3 10.95 -12.85 14.82
CA ILE A 3 11.55 -11.74 15.60
C ILE A 3 10.47 -10.87 16.26
N TRP A 4 9.37 -10.62 15.54
CA TRP A 4 8.25 -9.83 16.06
C TRP A 4 7.56 -10.53 17.24
N ILE A 5 7.30 -11.85 17.14
CA ILE A 5 6.70 -12.62 18.25
C ILE A 5 7.60 -12.58 19.48
N VAL A 6 8.91 -12.76 19.31
CA VAL A 6 9.86 -12.71 20.44
C VAL A 6 9.79 -11.35 21.13
N GLY A 7 9.83 -10.25 20.37
CA GLY A 7 9.65 -8.91 20.93
C GLY A 7 8.32 -8.74 21.67
N GLN A 8 7.23 -9.25 21.11
CA GLN A 8 5.89 -9.14 21.69
C GLN A 8 5.73 -9.98 22.99
N LEU A 9 6.36 -11.15 23.06
CA LEU A 9 6.40 -11.96 24.29
C LEU A 9 7.22 -11.27 25.38
N ILE A 10 8.39 -10.71 25.04
CA ILE A 10 9.18 -9.93 26.01
C ILE A 10 8.37 -8.73 26.51
N ALA A 11 7.63 -8.04 25.64
CA ALA A 11 6.77 -6.93 26.05
C ALA A 11 5.67 -7.40 27.02
N THR A 12 5.01 -8.51 26.71
CA THR A 12 3.93 -9.10 27.53
C THR A 12 4.41 -9.43 28.96
N PHE A 13 5.63 -9.94 29.09
CA PHE A 13 6.21 -10.33 30.37
C PHE A 13 7.20 -9.32 30.97
N ALA A 14 7.29 -8.11 30.41
CA ALA A 14 8.27 -7.11 30.81
C ALA A 14 8.14 -6.77 32.31
N PRO A 15 9.22 -6.91 33.11
CA PRO A 15 9.20 -6.59 34.54
C PRO A 15 9.41 -5.10 34.83
N ASN A 16 10.02 -4.36 33.90
CA ASN A 16 10.33 -2.95 34.05
C ASN A 16 10.25 -2.21 32.70
N LEU A 17 10.30 -0.88 32.74
CA LEU A 17 10.20 -0.02 31.55
C LEU A 17 11.35 -0.25 30.56
N ASN A 18 12.57 -0.52 31.04
CA ASN A 18 13.73 -0.77 30.17
C ASN A 18 13.53 -2.03 29.32
N ALA A 19 13.02 -3.11 29.93
CA ALA A 19 12.67 -4.34 29.23
C ALA A 19 11.53 -4.09 28.22
N LEU A 20 10.56 -3.24 28.55
CA LEU A 20 9.51 -2.85 27.61
C LEU A 20 10.07 -2.08 26.41
N TYR A 21 10.99 -1.14 26.61
CA TYR A 21 11.62 -0.41 25.52
C TYR A 21 12.47 -1.33 24.63
N ALA A 22 13.26 -2.23 25.23
CA ALA A 22 14.01 -3.22 24.49
C ALA A 22 13.08 -4.14 23.67
N ALA A 23 11.96 -4.59 24.25
CA ALA A 23 10.96 -5.40 23.57
C ALA A 23 10.35 -4.66 22.36
N ARG A 24 10.09 -3.36 22.49
CA ARG A 24 9.57 -2.52 21.39
C ARG A 24 10.58 -2.41 20.25
N ILE A 25 11.86 -2.24 20.54
CA ILE A 25 12.93 -2.24 19.53
C ILE A 25 12.96 -3.58 18.78
N VAL A 26 12.95 -4.70 19.50
CA VAL A 26 12.96 -6.05 18.88
C VAL A 26 11.71 -6.27 18.02
N SER A 27 10.52 -5.89 18.51
CA SER A 27 9.29 -5.98 17.72
C SER A 27 9.34 -5.10 16.46
N GLY A 28 9.97 -3.92 16.54
CA GLY A 28 10.17 -3.01 15.42
C GLY A 28 11.08 -3.59 14.34
N LEU A 29 12.17 -4.25 14.73
CA LEU A 29 13.04 -4.99 13.81
C LEU A 29 12.29 -6.11 13.07
N GLY A 30 11.23 -6.65 13.68
CA GLY A 30 10.36 -7.64 13.05
C GLY A 30 9.34 -7.04 12.09
N ILE A 31 8.72 -5.89 12.41
CA ILE A 31 7.62 -5.33 11.61
C ILE A 31 8.12 -4.66 10.33
N GLY A 32 9.30 -4.00 10.35
CA GLY A 32 9.85 -3.30 9.19
C GLY A 32 9.98 -4.20 7.95
N PRO A 33 10.74 -5.31 8.03
CA PRO A 33 10.87 -6.24 6.90
C PRO A 33 9.54 -6.81 6.42
N LEU A 34 8.57 -7.05 7.32
CA LEU A 34 7.26 -7.58 6.94
C LEU A 34 6.47 -6.63 6.04
N THR A 35 6.59 -5.32 6.23
CA THR A 35 5.94 -4.33 5.36
C THR A 35 6.49 -4.31 3.94
N VAL A 36 7.77 -4.65 3.78
CA VAL A 36 8.44 -4.71 2.47
C VAL A 36 8.19 -6.06 1.79
N VAL A 37 8.49 -7.16 2.50
CA VAL A 37 8.38 -8.52 1.93
C VAL A 37 6.92 -8.85 1.59
N GLY A 38 5.97 -8.52 2.48
CA GLY A 38 4.57 -8.86 2.25
C GLY A 38 3.99 -8.23 0.99
N THR A 39 4.27 -6.95 0.75
CA THR A 39 3.77 -6.24 -0.45
C THR A 39 4.49 -6.70 -1.72
N MET A 40 5.79 -6.95 -1.64
CA MET A 40 6.60 -7.42 -2.78
C MET A 40 6.21 -8.83 -3.23
N SER A 41 6.06 -9.78 -2.30
CA SER A 41 5.66 -11.15 -2.63
C SER A 41 4.29 -11.21 -3.31
N ILE A 42 3.33 -10.37 -2.88
CA ILE A 42 2.02 -10.28 -3.54
C ILE A 42 2.18 -9.83 -4.99
N VAL A 43 2.98 -8.80 -5.25
CA VAL A 43 3.18 -8.23 -6.59
C VAL A 43 3.87 -9.22 -7.55
N GLU A 44 4.80 -10.02 -7.05
CA GLU A 44 5.55 -11.01 -7.85
C GLU A 44 4.74 -12.26 -8.20
N ILE A 45 3.77 -12.62 -7.37
CA ILE A 45 2.90 -13.78 -7.57
C ILE A 45 1.63 -13.39 -8.36
N ALA A 46 1.17 -12.14 -8.19
CA ALA A 46 -0.06 -11.65 -8.78
C ALA A 46 -0.02 -11.61 -10.32
N PRO A 47 -1.11 -12.03 -11.00
CA PRO A 47 -1.28 -11.81 -12.43
C PRO A 47 -1.26 -10.32 -12.75
N THR A 48 -0.66 -9.93 -13.88
CA THR A 48 -0.51 -8.53 -14.30
C THR A 48 -1.85 -7.78 -14.31
N ALA A 49 -2.94 -8.41 -14.74
CA ALA A 49 -4.27 -7.80 -14.82
C ALA A 49 -4.89 -7.45 -13.44
N MET A 50 -4.56 -8.18 -12.38
CA MET A 50 -5.16 -8.01 -11.04
C MET A 50 -4.14 -7.57 -9.98
N ARG A 51 -2.91 -7.26 -10.40
CA ARG A 51 -1.79 -6.91 -9.51
C ARG A 51 -2.12 -5.73 -8.59
N GLY A 52 -2.71 -4.67 -9.13
CA GLY A 52 -3.09 -3.49 -8.34
C GLY A 52 -4.13 -3.81 -7.26
N LEU A 53 -5.14 -4.61 -7.62
CA LEU A 53 -6.16 -5.08 -6.68
C LEU A 53 -5.53 -5.94 -5.57
N LEU A 54 -4.74 -6.95 -5.92
CA LEU A 54 -4.11 -7.82 -4.91
C LEU A 54 -3.12 -7.06 -4.03
N ALA A 55 -2.37 -6.12 -4.58
CA ALA A 55 -1.50 -5.24 -3.79
C ALA A 55 -2.31 -4.39 -2.79
N SER A 56 -3.47 -3.88 -3.18
CA SER A 56 -4.35 -3.09 -2.29
C SER A 56 -4.94 -3.92 -1.13
N TRP A 57 -5.10 -5.24 -1.32
CA TRP A 57 -5.59 -6.13 -0.28
C TRP A 57 -4.65 -6.23 0.92
N PHE A 58 -3.36 -5.93 0.75
CA PHE A 58 -2.45 -5.77 1.88
C PHE A 58 -2.95 -4.70 2.86
N SER A 59 -3.39 -3.54 2.34
CA SER A 59 -3.95 -2.45 3.16
C SER A 59 -5.32 -2.81 3.74
N VAL A 60 -6.13 -3.58 3.02
CA VAL A 60 -7.44 -4.08 3.52
C VAL A 60 -7.23 -4.99 4.74
N VAL A 61 -6.33 -5.97 4.65
CA VAL A 61 -5.99 -6.87 5.76
C VAL A 61 -5.35 -6.11 6.92
N MET A 62 -4.53 -5.10 6.64
CA MET A 62 -3.95 -4.24 7.68
C MET A 62 -5.06 -3.53 8.50
N LEU A 63 -6.08 -2.97 7.84
CA LEU A 63 -7.20 -2.31 8.51
C LEU A 63 -8.18 -3.29 9.18
N LEU A 64 -8.33 -4.49 8.62
CA LEU A 64 -9.03 -5.58 9.32
C LEU A 64 -8.33 -5.89 10.65
N SER A 65 -6.99 -5.94 10.66
CA SER A 65 -6.22 -6.17 11.89
C SER A 65 -6.43 -5.05 12.92
N LEU A 66 -6.49 -3.78 12.48
CA LEU A 66 -6.79 -2.64 13.34
C LEU A 66 -8.20 -2.74 13.94
N PHE A 67 -9.19 -3.11 13.12
CA PHE A 67 -10.56 -3.35 13.55
C PHE A 67 -10.63 -4.46 14.61
N VAL A 68 -10.06 -5.64 14.33
CA VAL A 68 -10.05 -6.76 15.30
C VAL A 68 -9.29 -6.40 16.58
N SER A 69 -8.17 -5.70 16.46
CA SER A 69 -7.34 -5.29 17.60
C SER A 69 -8.07 -4.32 18.53
N THR A 70 -8.71 -3.28 17.98
CA THR A 70 -9.46 -2.30 18.80
C THR A 70 -10.66 -2.93 19.51
N PHE A 71 -11.34 -3.88 18.86
CA PHE A 71 -12.41 -4.66 19.50
C PHE A 71 -11.91 -5.65 20.54
N THR A 72 -10.73 -6.22 20.37
CA THR A 72 -10.10 -7.08 21.38
C THR A 72 -9.78 -6.26 22.63
N VAL A 73 -9.24 -5.05 22.48
CA VAL A 73 -9.02 -4.12 23.60
C VAL A 73 -10.34 -3.80 24.31
N TYR A 74 -11.39 -3.49 23.55
CA TYR A 74 -12.71 -3.21 24.11
C TYR A 74 -13.29 -4.41 24.87
N GLY A 75 -13.28 -5.61 24.28
CA GLY A 75 -13.82 -6.82 24.88
C GLY A 75 -13.08 -7.24 26.15
N VAL A 76 -11.75 -7.12 26.18
CA VAL A 76 -10.96 -7.37 27.40
C VAL A 76 -11.27 -6.32 28.48
N TYR A 77 -11.41 -5.05 28.10
CA TYR A 77 -11.74 -3.98 29.04
C TYR A 77 -13.11 -4.17 29.72
N THR A 78 -14.12 -4.68 29.00
CA THR A 78 -15.47 -4.88 29.55
C THR A 78 -15.64 -6.17 30.33
N THR A 79 -14.79 -7.17 30.09
CA THR A 79 -14.97 -8.53 30.63
C THR A 79 -14.04 -8.83 31.81
N MET A 80 -12.85 -8.22 31.83
CA MET A 80 -11.82 -8.49 32.84
C MET A 80 -11.66 -7.32 33.80
N GLU A 81 -11.52 -7.63 35.09
CA GLU A 81 -11.18 -6.65 36.11
C GLU A 81 -9.78 -6.05 35.91
N PRO A 82 -9.56 -4.78 36.29
CA PRO A 82 -8.26 -4.12 36.20
C PRO A 82 -7.18 -4.90 36.94
N SER A 83 -6.28 -5.52 36.18
CA SER A 83 -5.21 -6.36 36.72
C SER A 83 -4.04 -6.42 35.75
N ARG A 84 -2.89 -6.91 36.20
CA ARG A 84 -1.74 -7.15 35.32
C ARG A 84 -2.10 -8.08 34.16
N LEU A 85 -2.96 -9.06 34.41
CA LEU A 85 -3.39 -10.02 33.40
C LEU A 85 -4.20 -9.35 32.27
N GLN A 86 -4.96 -8.31 32.57
CA GLN A 86 -5.82 -7.61 31.59
C GLN A 86 -5.01 -7.09 30.38
N TYR A 87 -3.95 -6.30 30.59
CA TYR A 87 -3.15 -5.79 29.47
C TYR A 87 -2.28 -6.88 28.82
N GLN A 88 -1.85 -7.89 29.60
CA GLN A 88 -1.04 -9.00 29.10
C GLN A 88 -1.83 -9.85 28.09
N VAL A 89 -3.12 -10.08 28.34
CA VAL A 89 -4.01 -10.79 27.40
C VAL A 89 -4.11 -10.03 26.08
N VAL A 90 -4.30 -8.70 26.13
CA VAL A 90 -4.34 -7.87 24.91
C VAL A 90 -3.03 -7.95 24.13
N TRP A 91 -1.88 -7.91 24.82
CA TRP A 91 -0.57 -7.95 24.18
C TRP A 91 -0.19 -9.34 23.67
N PHE A 92 -0.66 -10.40 24.31
CA PHE A 92 -0.43 -11.78 23.90
C PHE A 92 -1.34 -12.21 22.74
N SER A 93 -2.58 -11.71 22.69
CA SER A 93 -3.57 -12.06 21.66
C SER A 93 -3.02 -12.09 20.21
N PRO A 94 -2.30 -11.07 19.71
CA PRO A 94 -1.80 -11.11 18.34
C PRO A 94 -0.67 -12.14 18.11
N CYS A 95 0.00 -12.63 19.17
CA CYS A 95 0.99 -13.71 19.03
C CYS A 95 0.36 -15.01 18.51
N VAL A 96 -0.89 -15.30 18.88
CA VAL A 96 -1.61 -16.48 18.40
C VAL A 96 -1.82 -16.38 16.89
N TYR A 97 -2.23 -15.21 16.41
CA TYR A 97 -2.43 -14.97 14.98
C TYR A 97 -1.12 -15.03 14.19
N ILE A 98 -0.04 -14.41 14.69
CA ILE A 98 1.25 -14.47 13.98
C ILE A 98 1.83 -15.88 14.01
N LEU A 99 1.62 -16.66 15.08
CA LEU A 99 2.02 -18.07 15.11
C LEU A 99 1.31 -18.86 14.00
N LEU A 100 0.01 -18.66 13.84
CA LEU A 100 -0.75 -19.25 12.73
C LEU A 100 -0.18 -18.82 11.37
N CYS A 101 0.15 -17.53 11.19
CA CYS A 101 0.77 -17.03 9.96
C CYS A 101 2.14 -17.68 9.69
N ILE A 102 2.95 -17.92 10.72
CA ILE A 102 4.22 -18.65 10.58
C ILE A 102 3.97 -20.07 10.11
N LEU A 103 3.02 -20.79 10.71
CA LEU A 103 2.69 -22.16 10.31
C LEU A 103 2.15 -22.22 8.88
N LEU A 104 1.27 -21.29 8.51
CA LEU A 104 0.72 -21.20 7.15
C LEU A 104 1.78 -20.79 6.11
N SER A 105 2.83 -20.07 6.53
CA SER A 105 3.87 -19.62 5.61
C SER A 105 4.66 -20.77 4.97
N PHE A 106 4.73 -21.94 5.60
CA PHE A 106 5.38 -23.12 5.03
C PHE A 106 4.60 -23.75 3.86
N PHE A 107 3.34 -23.36 3.67
CA PHE A 107 2.49 -23.82 2.56
C PHE A 107 2.38 -22.79 1.43
N LEU A 108 3.02 -21.62 1.58
CA LEU A 108 3.06 -20.60 0.53
C LEU A 108 4.04 -21.03 -0.57
N CYS A 109 3.69 -20.69 -1.80
CA CYS A 109 4.62 -20.79 -2.92
C CYS A 109 5.67 -19.68 -2.82
N GLU A 110 6.89 -20.01 -3.23
CA GLU A 110 7.97 -19.03 -3.34
C GLU A 110 7.76 -18.13 -4.56
N SER A 111 8.37 -16.94 -4.56
CA SER A 111 8.27 -16.03 -5.71
C SER A 111 8.89 -16.67 -6.97
N PRO A 112 8.15 -16.79 -8.09
CA PRO A 112 8.70 -17.32 -9.34
C PRO A 112 9.94 -16.56 -9.79
N ARG A 113 9.90 -15.23 -9.72
CA ARG A 113 11.02 -14.36 -10.11
C ARG A 113 12.27 -14.66 -9.28
N TRP A 114 12.11 -14.85 -7.96
CA TRP A 114 13.23 -15.20 -7.09
C TRP A 114 13.82 -16.58 -7.45
N LEU A 115 12.98 -17.57 -7.76
CA LEU A 115 13.43 -18.90 -8.18
C LEU A 115 14.30 -18.82 -9.45
N PHE A 116 13.90 -18.06 -10.47
CA PHE A 116 14.72 -17.82 -11.66
C PHE A 116 16.02 -17.06 -11.34
N LEU A 117 15.99 -16.11 -10.39
CA LEU A 117 17.18 -15.34 -10.00
C LEU A 117 18.25 -16.21 -9.32
N VAL A 118 17.82 -17.24 -8.57
CA VAL A 118 18.70 -18.21 -7.90
C VAL A 118 19.02 -19.42 -8.81
N ASN A 119 18.64 -19.36 -10.10
CA ASN A 119 18.82 -20.42 -11.10
C ASN A 119 18.08 -21.73 -10.78
N ARG A 120 16.93 -21.66 -10.10
CA ARG A 120 16.00 -22.78 -9.83
C ARG A 120 14.82 -22.74 -10.81
N ASP A 121 15.14 -22.80 -12.10
CA ASP A 121 14.18 -22.60 -13.20
C ASP A 121 13.01 -23.59 -13.17
N GLU A 122 13.28 -24.88 -12.95
CA GLU A 122 12.24 -25.92 -12.95
C GLU A 122 11.16 -25.66 -11.90
N GLU A 123 11.57 -25.24 -10.69
CA GLU A 123 10.65 -24.88 -9.61
C GLU A 123 9.91 -23.58 -9.91
N GLY A 124 10.58 -22.62 -10.57
CA GLY A 124 9.96 -21.38 -11.03
C GLY A 124 8.82 -21.63 -12.02
N ILE A 125 9.05 -22.50 -13.01
CA ILE A 125 8.06 -22.92 -14.00
C ILE A 125 6.90 -23.65 -13.32
N ALA A 126 7.20 -24.64 -12.46
CA ALA A 126 6.18 -25.37 -11.72
C ALA A 126 5.29 -24.45 -10.87
N THR A 127 5.89 -23.44 -10.25
CA THR A 127 5.16 -22.45 -9.44
C THR A 127 4.25 -21.59 -10.31
N ILE A 128 4.70 -21.11 -11.47
CA ILE A 128 3.85 -20.33 -12.40
C ILE A 128 2.69 -21.18 -12.90
N VAL A 129 2.95 -22.42 -13.30
CA VAL A 129 1.92 -23.36 -13.76
C VAL A 129 0.87 -23.59 -12.66
N ALA A 130 1.30 -23.80 -11.41
CA ALA A 130 0.39 -23.97 -10.28
C ALA A 130 -0.43 -22.71 -9.97
N LEU A 131 0.19 -21.53 -10.03
CA LEU A 131 -0.46 -20.24 -9.76
C LEU A 131 -1.47 -19.84 -10.84
N ARG A 132 -1.16 -20.12 -12.11
CA ARG A 132 -2.00 -19.76 -13.26
C ARG A 132 -3.06 -20.82 -13.54
N GLY A 133 -2.86 -22.07 -13.10
CA GLY A 133 -3.76 -23.19 -13.37
C GLY A 133 -3.79 -23.60 -14.85
N LEU A 134 -2.72 -23.26 -15.60
CA LEU A 134 -2.60 -23.48 -17.03
C LEU A 134 -1.34 -24.32 -17.31
N PRO A 135 -1.34 -25.19 -18.33
CA PRO A 135 -0.17 -25.97 -18.69
C PRO A 135 0.97 -25.05 -19.13
N GLU A 136 2.21 -25.51 -18.96
CA GLU A 136 3.43 -24.79 -19.35
C GLU A 136 3.41 -24.35 -20.83
N THR A 137 2.82 -25.19 -21.70
CA THR A 137 2.70 -24.93 -23.14
C THR A 137 1.70 -23.85 -23.50
N HIS A 138 0.90 -23.36 -22.55
CA HIS A 138 -0.06 -22.30 -22.80
C HIS A 138 0.68 -21.00 -23.16
N PRO A 139 0.31 -20.29 -24.24
CA PRO A 139 1.06 -19.14 -24.75
C PRO A 139 1.23 -18.02 -23.72
N VAL A 140 0.25 -17.81 -22.83
CA VAL A 140 0.33 -16.83 -21.74
C VAL A 140 1.40 -17.19 -20.71
N VAL A 141 1.51 -18.47 -20.33
CA VAL A 141 2.49 -18.94 -19.34
C VAL A 141 3.89 -18.92 -19.93
N ALA A 142 4.04 -19.39 -21.18
CA ALA A 142 5.31 -19.35 -21.89
C ALA A 142 5.81 -17.92 -22.08
N ALA A 143 4.93 -16.98 -22.45
CA ALA A 143 5.27 -15.57 -22.58
C ALA A 143 5.71 -14.98 -21.23
N GLU A 144 4.99 -15.25 -20.14
CA GLU A 144 5.34 -14.76 -18.80
C GLU A 144 6.72 -15.28 -18.33
N ILE A 145 7.00 -16.58 -18.53
CA ILE A 145 8.30 -17.18 -18.23
C ILE A 145 9.41 -16.49 -19.03
N GLN A 146 9.19 -16.28 -20.33
CA GLN A 146 10.17 -15.64 -21.21
C GLN A 146 10.44 -14.19 -20.78
N THR A 147 9.39 -13.40 -20.48
CA THR A 147 9.54 -12.03 -19.99
C THR A 147 10.34 -11.97 -18.69
N ILE A 148 10.13 -12.91 -17.77
CA ILE A 148 10.92 -12.97 -16.51
C ILE A 148 12.38 -13.27 -16.82
N ARG A 149 12.67 -14.22 -17.71
CA ARG A 149 14.03 -14.57 -18.13
C ARG A 149 14.74 -13.40 -18.79
N ASP A 150 14.09 -12.75 -19.74
CA ASP A 150 14.63 -11.61 -20.46
C ASP A 150 14.95 -10.46 -19.49
N SER A 151 14.02 -10.15 -18.56
CA SER A 151 14.26 -9.15 -17.52
C SER A 151 15.47 -9.48 -16.63
N ILE A 152 15.70 -10.74 -16.30
CA ILE A 152 16.84 -11.16 -15.46
C ILE A 152 18.14 -11.13 -16.28
N ALA A 153 18.08 -11.48 -17.56
CA ALA A 153 19.22 -11.43 -18.46
C ALA A 153 19.68 -9.99 -18.73
N GLU A 154 18.76 -9.05 -18.94
CA GLU A 154 19.05 -7.61 -19.05
C GLU A 154 19.67 -7.08 -17.75
N GLU A 155 19.10 -7.44 -16.59
CA GLU A 155 19.61 -7.02 -15.28
C GLU A 155 21.04 -7.52 -15.02
N LYS A 156 21.37 -8.74 -15.48
CA LYS A 156 22.73 -9.28 -15.44
C LYS A 156 23.64 -8.60 -16.48
N GLY A 157 23.15 -8.36 -17.70
CA GLY A 157 23.95 -7.85 -18.82
C GLY A 157 24.34 -6.37 -18.72
N GLU A 158 23.49 -5.50 -18.18
CA GLU A 158 23.76 -4.05 -18.09
C GLU A 158 24.78 -3.68 -16.99
N PHE A 159 25.01 -4.56 -16.00
CA PHE A 159 25.75 -4.20 -14.79
C PHE A 159 26.64 -5.30 -14.19
N ASP A 160 26.88 -6.41 -14.89
CA ASP A 160 27.89 -7.40 -14.49
C ASP A 160 29.30 -6.90 -14.84
N ASP A 161 29.83 -6.03 -13.98
CA ASP A 161 31.22 -5.54 -14.04
C ASP A 161 32.21 -6.59 -13.47
N GLY A 162 31.99 -7.87 -13.79
CA GLY A 162 32.87 -8.98 -13.45
C GLY A 162 32.55 -9.66 -12.12
N GLY A 163 31.54 -10.53 -12.10
CA GLY A 163 31.52 -11.75 -11.28
C GLY A 163 31.43 -11.57 -9.76
N ARG A 164 31.35 -10.34 -9.25
CA ARG A 164 31.01 -10.05 -7.86
C ARG A 164 29.50 -9.84 -7.81
N GLY A 165 28.78 -10.86 -7.34
CA GLY A 165 27.32 -10.81 -7.19
C GLY A 165 26.84 -9.48 -6.62
N ILE A 166 25.65 -9.05 -7.07
CA ILE A 166 24.94 -7.80 -6.76
C ILE A 166 25.53 -7.06 -5.54
N ALA A 167 26.57 -6.25 -5.76
CA ALA A 167 27.20 -5.53 -4.67
C ALA A 167 26.23 -4.43 -4.23
N ILE A 168 25.85 -4.38 -2.95
CA ILE A 168 24.99 -3.33 -2.39
C ILE A 168 25.48 -1.92 -2.78
N GLY A 169 26.81 -1.75 -2.94
CA GLY A 169 27.41 -0.51 -3.43
C GLY A 169 27.03 -0.12 -4.86
N SER A 170 26.83 -1.06 -5.79
CA SER A 170 26.40 -0.76 -7.15
C SER A 170 24.93 -0.35 -7.19
N ILE A 171 24.07 -1.01 -6.40
CA ILE A 171 22.66 -0.61 -6.19
C ILE A 171 22.58 0.81 -5.63
N LEU A 172 23.35 1.10 -4.58
CA LEU A 172 23.38 2.43 -3.97
C LEU A 172 23.84 3.49 -4.96
N ARG A 173 24.94 3.22 -5.69
CA ARG A 173 25.43 4.14 -6.71
C ARG A 173 24.35 4.39 -7.74
N GLU A 174 23.79 3.35 -8.34
CA GLU A 174 22.74 3.48 -9.36
C GLU A 174 21.51 4.26 -8.85
N ALA A 175 21.04 3.95 -7.65
CA ALA A 175 19.87 4.58 -7.06
C ALA A 175 20.05 6.10 -6.88
N PHE A 176 21.25 6.55 -6.49
CA PHE A 176 21.52 7.97 -6.22
C PHE A 176 22.17 8.73 -7.39
N THR A 177 22.86 8.07 -8.31
CA THR A 177 23.55 8.74 -9.44
C THR A 177 22.72 8.80 -10.70
N VAL A 178 21.80 7.85 -10.93
CA VAL A 178 20.94 7.87 -12.13
C VAL A 178 19.79 8.86 -11.90
N PRO A 179 19.63 9.90 -12.74
CA PRO A 179 18.61 10.94 -12.52
C PRO A 179 17.18 10.40 -12.43
N ALA A 180 16.84 9.37 -13.22
CA ALA A 180 15.52 8.74 -13.17
C ALA A 180 15.26 8.04 -11.82
N ASN A 181 16.25 7.35 -11.26
CA ASN A 181 16.14 6.67 -9.97
C ASN A 181 16.12 7.65 -8.80
N LEU A 182 16.93 8.72 -8.88
CA LEU A 182 16.92 9.78 -7.87
C LEU A 182 15.55 10.49 -7.83
N ARG A 183 14.90 10.70 -8.98
CA ARG A 183 13.53 11.23 -9.05
C ARG A 183 12.52 10.30 -8.35
N ARG A 184 12.65 8.98 -8.50
CA ARG A 184 11.81 8.00 -7.77
C ARG A 184 12.03 8.08 -6.26
N ILE A 185 13.27 8.22 -5.80
CA ILE A 185 13.59 8.43 -4.38
C ILE A 185 12.91 9.70 -3.86
N GLN A 186 13.04 10.82 -4.58
CA GLN A 186 12.42 12.10 -4.21
C GLN A 186 10.89 11.99 -4.18
N GLN A 187 10.29 11.35 -5.18
CA GLN A 187 8.85 11.11 -5.24
C GLN A 187 8.36 10.23 -4.09
N SER A 188 9.09 9.15 -3.76
CA SER A 188 8.80 8.31 -2.60
C SER A 188 8.88 9.11 -1.29
N LEU A 189 9.96 9.85 -1.06
CA LEU A 189 10.14 10.69 0.12
C LEU A 189 9.00 11.68 0.32
N ILE A 190 8.66 12.45 -0.73
CA ILE A 190 7.63 13.49 -0.66
C ILE A 190 6.25 12.85 -0.50
N SER A 191 5.89 11.87 -1.33
CA SER A 191 4.54 11.27 -1.29
C SER A 191 4.26 10.55 0.03
N TYR A 192 5.25 9.83 0.59
CA TYR A 192 5.10 9.11 1.86
C TYR A 192 5.13 10.07 3.04
N GLY A 193 5.97 11.11 2.96
CA GLY A 193 5.96 12.20 3.94
C GLY A 193 4.62 12.92 3.99
N LEU A 194 4.07 13.33 2.85
CA LEU A 194 2.76 13.98 2.76
C LEU A 194 1.63 13.09 3.29
N ALA A 195 1.66 11.78 3.01
CA ALA A 195 0.68 10.84 3.55
C ALA A 195 0.66 10.85 5.09
N GLN A 196 1.83 10.89 5.74
CA GLN A 196 1.95 10.92 7.20
C GLN A 196 1.69 12.32 7.79
N LEU A 197 2.22 13.37 7.17
CA LEU A 197 2.07 14.76 7.61
C LEU A 197 0.62 15.26 7.50
N SER A 198 -0.20 14.63 6.66
CA SER A 198 -1.66 14.86 6.61
C SER A 198 -2.37 14.58 7.94
N GLY A 199 -1.72 13.91 8.90
CA GLY A 199 -2.24 13.71 10.24
C GLY A 199 -3.20 12.52 10.39
N ALA A 200 -3.55 11.81 9.31
CA ALA A 200 -4.60 10.80 9.38
C ALA A 200 -4.30 9.62 10.32
N ASN A 201 -3.04 9.19 10.36
CA ASN A 201 -2.60 8.17 11.31
C ASN A 201 -2.56 8.72 12.74
N SER A 202 -2.14 9.97 12.95
CA SER A 202 -2.17 10.63 14.26
C SER A 202 -3.60 10.79 14.80
N VAL A 203 -4.56 11.15 13.95
CA VAL A 203 -5.99 11.19 14.33
C VAL A 203 -6.47 9.80 14.76
N THR A 204 -6.02 8.75 14.08
CA THR A 204 -6.35 7.36 14.45
C THR A 204 -5.70 6.97 15.79
N SER A 205 -4.42 7.29 16.01
CA SER A 205 -3.70 6.95 17.25
C SER A 205 -4.17 7.75 18.47
N TYR A 206 -4.61 8.99 18.28
CA TYR A 206 -5.09 9.90 19.33
C TYR A 206 -6.61 10.10 19.31
N LEU A 207 -7.34 9.15 18.72
CA LEU A 207 -8.78 9.27 18.53
C LEU A 207 -9.55 9.50 19.85
N VAL A 208 -9.22 8.76 20.91
CA VAL A 208 -9.91 8.88 22.21
C VAL A 208 -9.73 10.29 22.82
N PRO A 209 -8.51 10.84 22.93
CA PRO A 209 -8.30 12.24 23.28
C PRO A 209 -9.07 13.22 22.39
N ILE A 210 -9.08 13.01 21.07
CA ILE A 210 -9.77 13.89 20.11
C ILE A 210 -11.30 13.85 20.31
N LEU A 211 -11.90 12.67 20.49
CA LEU A 211 -13.32 12.52 20.82
C LEU A 211 -13.68 13.26 22.12
N THR A 212 -12.77 13.23 23.09
CA THR A 212 -12.90 13.96 24.36
C THR A 212 -12.89 15.47 24.15
N LEU A 213 -11.96 15.98 23.33
CA LEU A 213 -11.90 17.40 22.97
C LEU A 213 -13.18 17.89 22.27
N MET A 214 -13.84 17.02 21.50
CA MET A 214 -15.10 17.35 20.84
C MET A 214 -16.32 17.38 21.78
N GLY A 215 -16.16 17.02 23.05
CA GLY A 215 -17.26 16.91 24.02
C GLY A 215 -18.12 15.65 23.82
N VAL A 216 -17.64 14.70 23.02
CA VAL A 216 -18.27 13.39 22.77
C VAL A 216 -17.64 12.31 23.65
N GLY A 217 -16.49 12.63 24.26
CA GLY A 217 -15.84 11.78 25.25
C GLY A 217 -16.79 11.44 26.40
N GLY A 218 -16.99 10.14 26.60
CA GLY A 218 -17.76 9.62 27.72
C GLY A 218 -16.88 8.87 28.70
N ASN A 219 -17.45 7.86 29.36
CA ASN A 219 -16.67 6.88 30.09
C ASN A 219 -15.69 6.14 29.16
N THR A 220 -14.62 5.57 29.72
CA THR A 220 -13.58 4.85 28.97
C THR A 220 -14.17 3.77 28.07
N SER A 221 -15.20 3.05 28.54
CA SER A 221 -15.91 2.03 27.75
C SER A 221 -16.49 2.60 26.45
N ARG A 222 -17.24 3.70 26.52
CA ARG A 222 -17.82 4.36 25.33
C ARG A 222 -16.73 4.84 24.37
N ASN A 223 -15.63 5.39 24.87
CA ASN A 223 -14.54 5.87 24.03
C ASN A 223 -13.84 4.73 23.28
N LEU A 224 -13.62 3.59 23.96
CA LEU A 224 -13.08 2.37 23.34
C LEU A 224 -14.05 1.80 22.29
N PHE A 225 -15.35 1.79 22.57
CA PHE A 225 -16.37 1.37 21.61
C PHE A 225 -16.39 2.26 20.36
N LEU A 226 -16.37 3.58 20.53
CA LEU A 226 -16.30 4.53 19.41
C LEU A 226 -15.01 4.36 18.58
N SER A 227 -13.88 4.06 19.24
CA SER A 227 -12.63 3.75 18.56
C SER A 227 -12.71 2.47 17.72
N GLY A 228 -13.38 1.44 18.24
CA GLY A 228 -13.73 0.23 17.50
C GLY A 228 -14.61 0.54 16.29
N MET A 229 -15.68 1.32 16.45
CA MET A 229 -16.56 1.74 15.36
C MET A 229 -15.83 2.51 14.27
N TYR A 230 -14.94 3.43 14.65
CA TYR A 230 -14.11 4.16 13.70
C TYR A 230 -13.18 3.23 12.91
N SER A 231 -12.54 2.27 13.60
CA SER A 231 -11.65 1.29 12.95
C SER A 231 -12.43 0.37 12.00
N MET A 232 -13.63 -0.05 12.39
CA MET A 232 -14.55 -0.81 11.54
C MET A 232 -14.95 -0.02 10.30
N ALA A 233 -15.33 1.24 10.45
CA ALA A 233 -15.68 2.10 9.33
C ALA A 233 -14.49 2.28 8.37
N LYS A 234 -13.27 2.52 8.88
CA LYS A 234 -12.06 2.59 8.06
C LYS A 234 -11.81 1.31 7.26
N PHE A 235 -12.04 0.13 7.86
CA PHE A 235 -11.94 -1.14 7.15
C PHE A 235 -12.92 -1.20 5.95
N PHE A 236 -14.20 -0.91 6.17
CA PHE A 236 -15.18 -0.91 5.08
C PHE A 236 -14.92 0.18 4.04
N PHE A 237 -14.48 1.37 4.46
CA PHE A 237 -14.10 2.43 3.53
C PHE A 237 -12.93 2.02 2.65
N CYS A 238 -11.91 1.36 3.21
CA CYS A 238 -10.79 0.87 2.42
C CYS A 238 -11.20 -0.28 1.49
N LEU A 239 -12.10 -1.17 1.94
CA LEU A 239 -12.64 -2.25 1.10
C LEU A 239 -13.41 -1.68 -0.10
N ILE A 240 -14.26 -0.67 0.13
CA ILE A 240 -14.99 0.01 -0.95
C ILE A 240 -14.01 0.76 -1.85
N ALA A 241 -13.02 1.45 -1.26
CA ALA A 241 -11.99 2.17 -2.01
C ALA A 241 -11.18 1.25 -2.92
N SER A 242 -10.79 0.07 -2.43
CA SER A 242 -9.98 -0.87 -3.21
C SER A 242 -10.71 -1.37 -4.46
N PHE A 243 -12.02 -1.64 -4.38
CA PHE A 243 -12.78 -2.13 -5.53
C PHE A 243 -13.23 -1.02 -6.48
N PHE A 244 -13.72 0.10 -5.97
CA PHE A 244 -14.38 1.11 -6.81
C PHE A 244 -13.45 2.26 -7.20
N PHE A 245 -12.55 2.68 -6.32
CA PHE A 245 -11.78 3.91 -6.53
C PHE A 245 -10.43 3.68 -7.18
N ILE A 246 -9.78 2.54 -6.92
CA ILE A 246 -8.49 2.22 -7.54
C ILE A 246 -8.68 1.83 -9.02
N ASP A 247 -9.63 0.95 -9.30
CA ASP A 247 -9.80 0.37 -10.63
C ASP A 247 -10.76 1.17 -11.53
N ALA A 248 -11.81 1.81 -11.01
CA ALA A 248 -12.79 2.53 -11.84
C ALA A 248 -12.52 4.04 -11.99
N LEU A 249 -12.04 4.71 -10.94
CA LEU A 249 -11.83 6.16 -10.96
C LEU A 249 -10.44 6.57 -11.48
N GLY A 250 -9.47 5.65 -11.42
CA GLY A 250 -8.04 5.93 -11.64
C GLY A 250 -7.36 6.49 -10.39
N ARG A 251 -6.05 6.29 -10.28
CA ARG A 251 -5.33 6.53 -9.02
C ARG A 251 -5.16 8.01 -8.72
N ARG A 252 -4.91 8.83 -9.75
CA ARG A 252 -4.75 10.28 -9.56
C ARG A 252 -6.05 10.96 -9.14
N LYS A 253 -7.18 10.57 -9.73
CA LYS A 253 -8.48 11.15 -9.38
C LYS A 253 -8.90 10.77 -7.96
N SER A 254 -8.65 9.53 -7.56
CA SER A 254 -8.91 9.06 -6.18
C SER A 254 -8.10 9.84 -5.15
N LEU A 255 -6.84 10.17 -5.45
CA LEU A 255 -6.03 11.07 -4.60
C LEU A 255 -6.67 12.45 -4.42
N PHE A 256 -7.15 13.08 -5.50
CA PHE A 256 -7.82 14.38 -5.39
C PHE A 256 -9.07 14.32 -4.53
N VAL A 257 -9.94 13.33 -4.76
CA VAL A 257 -11.18 13.16 -4.00
C VAL A 257 -10.86 12.91 -2.53
N GLY A 258 -9.93 11.98 -2.25
CA GLY A 258 -9.56 11.60 -0.90
C GLY A 258 -8.92 12.73 -0.10
N ILE A 259 -7.89 13.40 -0.66
CA ILE A 259 -7.20 14.50 0.01
C ILE A 259 -8.15 15.70 0.23
N THR A 260 -8.99 16.04 -0.76
CA THR A 260 -9.95 17.15 -0.59
C THR A 260 -10.96 16.83 0.51
N THR A 261 -11.47 15.60 0.56
CA THR A 261 -12.41 15.14 1.59
C THR A 261 -11.78 15.19 2.98
N GLN A 262 -10.53 14.73 3.09
CA GLN A 262 -9.77 14.79 4.34
C GLN A 262 -9.56 16.24 4.79
N MET A 263 -9.10 17.11 3.88
CA MET A 263 -8.84 18.53 4.14
C MET A 263 -10.10 19.27 4.64
N LEU A 264 -11.23 19.09 3.97
CA LEU A 264 -12.50 19.71 4.37
C LEU A 264 -12.97 19.24 5.74
N SER A 265 -12.74 17.96 6.06
CA SER A 265 -13.05 17.40 7.37
C SER A 265 -12.16 17.98 8.46
N ASP A 266 -10.86 18.13 8.20
CA ASP A 266 -9.92 18.77 9.13
C ASP A 266 -10.25 20.25 9.36
N LEU A 267 -10.62 20.99 8.31
CA LEU A 267 -11.08 22.37 8.45
C LEU A 267 -12.33 22.45 9.33
N TYR A 268 -13.31 21.58 9.10
CA TYR A 268 -14.52 21.52 9.92
C TYR A 268 -14.20 21.21 11.39
N LEU A 269 -13.35 20.19 11.64
CA LEU A 269 -12.96 19.80 12.99
C LEU A 269 -12.21 20.92 13.73
N GLY A 270 -11.29 21.60 13.04
CA GLY A 270 -10.59 22.76 13.59
C GLY A 270 -11.55 23.88 13.97
N ILE A 271 -12.47 24.26 13.07
CA ILE A 271 -13.47 25.29 13.34
C ILE A 271 -14.36 24.89 14.51
N TYR A 272 -14.86 23.66 14.52
CA TYR A 272 -15.73 23.14 15.58
C TYR A 272 -15.04 23.17 16.95
N ILE A 273 -13.81 22.67 17.05
CA ILE A 273 -13.06 22.64 18.32
C ILE A 273 -12.81 24.06 18.83
N LYS A 274 -12.48 25.01 17.94
CA LYS A 274 -12.30 26.42 18.30
C LYS A 274 -13.55 27.01 18.95
N TYR A 275 -14.72 26.83 18.35
CA TYR A 275 -15.98 27.32 18.90
C TYR A 275 -16.39 26.58 20.17
N LYS A 276 -16.13 25.26 20.25
CA LYS A 276 -16.38 24.45 21.46
C LYS A 276 -15.55 24.89 22.65
N GLN A 277 -14.32 25.32 22.43
CA GLN A 277 -13.46 25.87 23.50
C GLN A 277 -13.89 27.26 23.95
N GLN A 278 -14.58 28.03 23.09
CA GLN A 278 -15.08 29.38 23.41
C GLN A 278 -16.46 29.38 24.08
N GLY A 279 -17.23 28.30 23.96
CA GLY A 279 -18.56 28.21 24.58
C GLY A 279 -19.33 26.95 24.21
N THR A 280 -20.63 26.98 24.44
CA THR A 280 -21.54 25.89 24.08
C THR A 280 -21.87 25.93 22.59
N VAL A 281 -21.55 24.84 21.89
CA VAL A 281 -21.97 24.62 20.49
C VAL A 281 -23.28 23.82 20.46
N PRO A 282 -24.11 24.02 19.42
CA PRO A 282 -25.32 23.23 19.21
C PRO A 282 -25.02 21.72 19.17
N HIS A 283 -25.97 20.92 19.63
CA HIS A 283 -25.85 19.46 19.62
C HIS A 283 -25.62 18.91 18.20
N ASP A 284 -26.28 19.50 17.20
CA ASP A 284 -26.15 19.11 15.79
C ASP A 284 -24.73 19.31 15.26
N ALA A 285 -24.04 20.37 15.70
CA ALA A 285 -22.64 20.61 15.34
C ALA A 285 -21.70 19.55 15.96
N SER A 286 -22.03 19.06 17.16
CA SER A 286 -21.28 17.97 17.79
C SER A 286 -21.44 16.65 17.03
N GLN A 287 -22.65 16.32 16.58
CA GLN A 287 -22.89 15.14 15.74
C GLN A 287 -22.19 15.25 14.39
N ALA A 288 -22.21 16.43 13.77
CA ALA A 288 -21.49 16.70 12.53
C ALA A 288 -19.97 16.58 12.71
N ALA A 289 -19.41 16.92 13.88
CA ALA A 289 -17.99 16.71 14.18
C ALA A 289 -17.62 15.22 14.25
N ILE A 290 -18.49 14.38 14.84
CA ILE A 290 -18.31 12.92 14.79
C ILE A 290 -18.34 12.45 13.34
N ALA A 291 -19.34 12.86 12.55
CA ALA A 291 -19.43 12.51 11.14
C ALA A 291 -18.19 12.95 10.36
N ALA A 292 -17.67 14.16 10.62
CA ALA A 292 -16.46 14.68 10.00
C ALA A 292 -15.23 13.82 10.28
N ILE A 293 -15.08 13.24 11.49
CA ILE A 293 -13.99 12.28 11.76
C ILE A 293 -14.11 11.03 10.88
N PHE A 294 -15.31 10.50 10.71
CA PHE A 294 -15.51 9.32 9.85
C PHE A 294 -15.27 9.65 8.38
N ILE A 295 -15.73 10.82 7.91
CA ILE A 295 -15.49 11.32 6.55
C ILE A 295 -13.99 11.58 6.33
N HIS A 296 -13.28 12.10 7.32
CA HIS A 296 -11.82 12.22 7.30
C HIS A 296 -11.16 10.83 7.11
N GLY A 297 -11.61 9.82 7.86
CA GLY A 297 -11.14 8.44 7.71
C GLY A 297 -11.39 7.85 6.31
N PHE A 298 -12.55 8.14 5.72
CA PHE A 298 -12.87 7.79 4.33
C PHE A 298 -11.96 8.49 3.33
N GLY A 299 -11.75 9.81 3.49
CA GLY A 299 -10.87 10.60 2.63
C GLY A 299 -9.44 10.07 2.60
N TYR A 300 -8.90 9.70 3.76
CA TYR A 300 -7.59 9.07 3.85
C TYR A 300 -7.54 7.70 3.15
N ALA A 301 -8.57 6.86 3.33
CA ALA A 301 -8.65 5.53 2.73
C ALA A 301 -8.72 5.57 1.19
N VAL A 302 -9.46 6.52 0.63
CA VAL A 302 -9.59 6.73 -0.83
C VAL A 302 -8.37 7.47 -1.41
N GLY A 303 -7.70 8.30 -0.62
CA GLY A 303 -6.59 9.14 -1.06
C GLY A 303 -5.23 8.60 -0.64
N LEU A 304 -4.65 9.24 0.38
CA LEU A 304 -3.23 9.13 0.72
C LEU A 304 -2.80 7.74 1.19
N LEU A 305 -3.72 6.91 1.69
CA LEU A 305 -3.40 5.54 2.10
C LEU A 305 -2.86 4.68 0.94
N ILE A 306 -3.28 4.97 -0.29
CA ILE A 306 -2.91 4.19 -1.48
C ILE A 306 -1.44 4.41 -1.84
N LEU A 307 -0.89 5.61 -1.57
CA LEU A 307 0.47 5.97 -1.98
C LEU A 307 1.51 5.00 -1.42
N PRO A 308 1.60 4.73 -0.10
CA PRO A 308 2.74 3.97 0.42
C PRO A 308 2.78 2.48 0.05
N TYR A 309 1.64 1.90 -0.31
CA TYR A 309 1.50 0.46 -0.50
C TYR A 309 1.31 0.07 -1.96
N VAL A 310 0.60 0.87 -2.76
CA VAL A 310 0.43 0.60 -4.19
C VAL A 310 1.55 1.23 -5.01
N PHE A 311 1.94 2.49 -4.75
CA PHE A 311 3.10 3.06 -5.45
C PHE A 311 4.39 2.36 -5.01
N GLY A 312 4.48 1.89 -3.77
CA GLY A 312 5.68 1.19 -3.28
C GLY A 312 6.07 -0.04 -4.09
N GLY A 313 5.10 -0.80 -4.59
CA GLY A 313 5.38 -2.01 -5.37
C GLY A 313 5.68 -1.74 -6.85
N GLU A 314 5.10 -0.69 -7.41
CA GLU A 314 5.15 -0.42 -8.85
C GLU A 314 6.19 0.64 -9.22
N LEU A 315 6.49 1.58 -8.32
CA LEU A 315 7.40 2.71 -8.56
C LEU A 315 8.83 2.28 -8.89
N TRP A 316 9.29 1.12 -8.46
CA TRP A 316 10.69 0.76 -8.53
C TRP A 316 10.99 -0.19 -9.70
N PRO A 317 12.06 0.09 -10.47
CA PRO A 317 12.54 -0.84 -11.49
C PRO A 317 12.98 -2.14 -10.82
N ASN A 318 12.91 -3.23 -11.58
CA ASN A 318 13.13 -4.59 -11.12
C ASN A 318 14.37 -4.75 -10.22
N ARG A 319 15.52 -4.24 -10.65
CA ARG A 319 16.80 -4.32 -9.91
C ARG A 319 16.81 -3.55 -8.59
N LEU A 320 16.21 -2.36 -8.57
CA LEU A 320 16.16 -1.52 -7.38
C LEU A 320 14.93 -1.79 -6.52
N ARG A 321 14.05 -2.73 -6.90
CA ARG A 321 12.75 -2.93 -6.23
C ARG A 321 12.90 -3.19 -4.74
N SER A 322 13.75 -4.13 -4.35
CA SER A 322 13.96 -4.48 -2.95
C SER A 322 14.52 -3.29 -2.15
N PHE A 323 15.56 -2.63 -2.69
CA PHE A 323 16.20 -1.48 -2.03
C PHE A 323 15.28 -0.27 -1.93
N GLY A 324 14.66 0.11 -3.05
CA GLY A 324 13.76 1.25 -3.15
C GLY A 324 12.50 1.06 -2.31
N SER A 325 11.93 -0.14 -2.27
CA SER A 325 10.80 -0.46 -1.38
C SER A 325 11.19 -0.33 0.09
N ALA A 326 12.37 -0.85 0.48
CA ALA A 326 12.87 -0.71 1.85
C ALA A 326 13.14 0.77 2.23
N LEU A 327 13.73 1.55 1.33
CA LEU A 327 13.97 2.98 1.53
C LEU A 327 12.65 3.76 1.65
N SER A 328 11.66 3.42 0.83
CA SER A 328 10.32 4.02 0.88
C SER A 328 9.63 3.72 2.21
N GLN A 329 9.67 2.47 2.68
CA GLN A 329 9.13 2.11 3.99
C GLN A 329 9.91 2.77 5.13
N CYS A 330 11.21 2.98 4.99
CA CYS A 330 11.99 3.76 5.95
C CYS A 330 11.44 5.19 6.07
N PHE A 331 11.19 5.87 4.95
CA PHE A 331 10.54 7.19 4.97
C PHE A 331 9.14 7.14 5.60
N HIS A 332 8.33 6.14 5.25
CA HIS A 332 7.00 5.93 5.85
C HIS A 332 7.07 5.93 7.38
N TRP A 333 7.89 5.03 7.93
CA TRP A 333 8.01 4.84 9.38
C TRP A 333 8.69 6.02 10.07
N LEU A 334 9.63 6.70 9.42
CA LEU A 334 10.28 7.90 9.93
C LEU A 334 9.27 9.05 10.12
N PHE A 335 8.50 9.36 9.08
CA PHE A 335 7.48 10.42 9.18
C PHE A 335 6.33 10.02 10.10
N TYR A 336 5.92 8.74 10.08
CA TYR A 336 4.92 8.21 11.02
C TYR A 336 5.37 8.43 12.47
N TYR A 337 6.62 8.08 12.80
CA TYR A 337 7.18 8.32 14.12
C TYR A 337 7.22 9.82 14.44
N GLY A 338 7.77 10.63 13.53
CA GLY A 338 7.93 12.07 13.74
C GLY A 338 6.62 12.78 14.07
N ILE A 339 5.55 12.51 13.28
CA ILE A 339 4.26 13.17 13.49
C ILE A 339 3.54 12.66 14.75
N ASN A 340 3.60 11.35 15.04
CA ASN A 340 2.97 10.80 16.25
C ASN A 340 3.70 11.23 17.52
N PHE A 341 5.03 11.33 17.49
CA PHE A 341 5.81 11.88 18.60
C PHE A 341 5.49 13.37 18.83
N ALA A 342 5.35 14.14 17.75
CA ALA A 342 5.02 15.56 17.83
C ALA A 342 3.55 15.85 18.19
N MET A 343 2.64 14.90 17.98
CA MET A 343 1.19 15.11 18.08
C MET A 343 0.73 15.74 19.41
N PRO A 344 1.18 15.26 20.60
CA PRO A 344 0.80 15.91 21.87
C PRO A 344 1.27 17.37 21.96
N SER A 345 2.47 17.67 21.44
CA SER A 345 3.01 19.03 21.40
C SER A 345 2.25 19.93 20.42
N ILE A 346 1.90 19.40 19.24
CA ILE A 346 1.08 20.11 18.25
C ILE A 346 -0.28 20.46 18.86
N LEU A 347 -0.97 19.49 19.49
CA LEU A 347 -2.24 19.75 20.17
C LEU A 347 -2.11 20.83 21.25
N ALA A 348 -1.11 20.73 22.14
CA ALA A 348 -0.92 21.67 23.23
C ALA A 348 -0.59 23.09 22.72
N ASN A 349 0.40 23.23 21.84
CA ASN A 349 0.91 24.53 21.39
C ASN A 349 0.00 25.21 20.35
N MET A 350 -0.81 24.44 19.62
CA MET A 350 -1.77 24.97 18.63
C MET A 350 -3.20 25.04 19.18
N HIS A 351 -3.36 25.08 20.51
CA HIS A 351 -4.66 25.23 21.18
C HIS A 351 -5.69 24.15 20.80
N ASN A 352 -5.26 22.95 20.44
CA ASN A 352 -6.01 21.82 19.87
C ASN A 352 -6.62 22.09 18.49
N TRP A 353 -7.38 23.17 18.30
CA TRP A 353 -8.05 23.47 17.03
C TRP A 353 -7.06 23.74 15.89
N GLY A 354 -5.93 24.40 16.20
CA GLY A 354 -4.91 24.73 15.21
C GLY A 354 -4.17 23.50 14.68
N ALA A 355 -4.18 22.38 15.42
CA ALA A 355 -3.62 21.12 14.95
C ALA A 355 -4.35 20.60 13.70
N PHE A 356 -5.68 20.70 13.67
CA PHE A 356 -6.48 20.29 12.51
C PHE A 356 -6.31 21.25 11.33
N ILE A 357 -6.16 22.56 11.59
CA ILE A 357 -5.82 23.52 10.53
C ILE A 357 -4.43 23.26 9.95
N PHE A 358 -3.47 22.85 10.79
CA PHE A 358 -2.14 22.42 10.36
C PHE A 358 -2.20 21.19 9.44
N PHE A 359 -3.00 20.17 9.79
CA PHE A 359 -3.24 19.00 8.93
C PHE A 359 -3.94 19.36 7.62
N ALA A 360 -4.94 20.25 7.65
CA ALA A 360 -5.57 20.76 6.44
C ALA A 360 -4.57 21.49 5.53
N GLY A 361 -3.62 22.24 6.11
CA GLY A 361 -2.53 22.88 5.37
C GLY A 361 -1.63 21.87 4.64
N TRP A 362 -1.26 20.77 5.31
CA TRP A 362 -0.52 19.68 4.67
C TRP A 362 -1.33 18.96 3.59
N CYS A 363 -2.64 18.79 3.79
CA CYS A 363 -3.51 18.25 2.76
C CYS A 363 -3.57 19.18 1.53
N PHE A 364 -3.61 20.50 1.72
CA PHE A 364 -3.54 21.46 0.62
C PHE A 364 -2.22 21.36 -0.16
N ILE A 365 -1.09 21.28 0.55
CA ILE A 365 0.22 21.04 -0.09
C ILE A 365 0.22 19.71 -0.85
N ALA A 366 -0.39 18.67 -0.29
CA ALA A 366 -0.54 17.38 -0.97
C ALA A 366 -1.39 17.46 -2.24
N LEU A 367 -2.45 18.28 -2.26
CA LEU A 367 -3.23 18.53 -3.48
C LEU A 367 -2.39 19.20 -4.56
N LEU A 368 -1.59 20.21 -4.21
CA LEU A 368 -0.68 20.86 -5.15
C LEU A 368 0.35 19.87 -5.69
N TYR A 369 0.92 19.05 -4.82
CA TYR A 369 1.86 17.99 -5.22
C TYR A 369 1.22 16.99 -6.19
N VAL A 370 0.02 16.50 -5.88
CA VAL A 370 -0.70 15.57 -6.78
C VAL A 370 -1.03 16.24 -8.13
N PHE A 371 -1.34 17.53 -8.12
CA PHE A 371 -1.64 18.28 -9.33
C PHE A 371 -0.43 18.43 -10.25
N PHE A 372 0.74 18.81 -9.71
CA PHE A 372 1.93 19.12 -10.51
C PHE A 372 2.85 17.92 -10.76
N MET A 373 2.93 16.96 -9.83
CA MET A 373 4.03 15.98 -9.80
C MET A 373 3.59 14.51 -9.90
N VAL A 374 2.31 14.18 -9.64
CA VAL A 374 1.86 12.78 -9.66
C VAL A 374 1.24 12.41 -11.03
N PRO A 375 1.88 11.52 -11.82
CA PRO A 375 1.28 11.01 -13.05
C PRO A 375 0.09 10.09 -12.75
N GLU A 376 -0.78 9.88 -13.76
CA GLU A 376 -1.70 8.76 -13.73
C GLU A 376 -0.90 7.49 -14.03
N ILE A 377 -0.98 6.51 -13.14
CA ILE A 377 -0.21 5.26 -13.24
C ILE A 377 -1.12 4.04 -13.42
N ALA A 378 -2.44 4.22 -13.40
CA ALA A 378 -3.37 3.13 -13.61
C ALA A 378 -3.19 2.50 -15.01
N GLY A 379 -2.96 1.19 -15.04
CA GLY A 379 -2.88 0.39 -16.27
C GLY A 379 -1.60 0.52 -17.08
N LEU A 380 -0.56 1.17 -16.53
CA LEU A 380 0.75 1.24 -17.20
C LEU A 380 1.56 -0.04 -17.00
N SER A 381 2.30 -0.44 -18.03
CA SER A 381 3.34 -1.47 -17.89
C SER A 381 4.53 -0.95 -17.07
N MET A 382 5.39 -1.87 -16.59
CA MET A 382 6.61 -1.49 -15.87
C MET A 382 7.56 -0.65 -16.76
N GLU A 383 7.62 -0.95 -18.06
CA GLU A 383 8.45 -0.24 -19.04
C GLU A 383 7.91 1.18 -19.33
N GLU A 384 6.59 1.32 -19.47
CA GLU A 384 5.95 2.62 -19.64
C GLU A 384 6.15 3.51 -18.40
N MET A 385 6.16 2.89 -17.21
CA MET A 385 6.49 3.59 -15.98
C MET A 385 7.93 4.13 -16.02
N ASP A 386 8.88 3.37 -16.55
CA ASP A 386 10.26 3.80 -16.66
C ASP A 386 10.44 5.00 -17.60
N GLU A 387 9.70 5.05 -18.70
CA GLU A 387 9.69 6.18 -19.62
C GLU A 387 9.15 7.47 -18.97
N ILE A 388 8.15 7.38 -18.09
CA ILE A 388 7.62 8.55 -17.36
C ILE A 388 8.71 9.19 -16.49
N PHE A 389 9.54 8.39 -15.82
CA PHE A 389 10.59 8.88 -14.93
C PHE A 389 11.83 9.42 -15.66
N LYS A 390 12.03 9.04 -16.93
CA LYS A 390 13.03 9.66 -17.81
C LYS A 390 12.65 11.09 -18.20
N GLY A 391 11.35 11.39 -18.30
CA GLY A 391 10.79 12.71 -18.61
C GLY A 391 10.96 13.80 -17.53
N SER A 392 10.46 15.02 -17.79
CA SER A 392 10.56 16.15 -16.86
C SER A 392 9.63 16.01 -15.64
N TRP A 393 10.12 16.34 -14.44
CA TRP A 393 9.44 16.24 -13.14
C TRP A 393 8.04 16.89 -13.14
N PHE A 394 7.87 18.03 -13.80
CA PHE A 394 6.61 18.77 -13.84
C PHE A 394 5.64 18.34 -14.96
N ASN A 395 6.06 17.45 -15.87
CA ASN A 395 5.30 17.11 -17.07
C ASN A 395 4.80 15.66 -17.10
N ALA A 396 4.96 14.89 -16.02
CA ALA A 396 4.49 13.51 -15.94
C ALA A 396 2.97 13.38 -16.16
N TRP A 397 2.19 14.45 -15.97
CA TRP A 397 0.75 14.49 -16.29
C TRP A 397 0.42 14.43 -17.80
N ARG A 398 1.37 14.77 -18.69
CA ARG A 398 1.12 14.85 -20.14
C ARG A 398 1.40 13.54 -20.90
N SER A 399 2.06 12.56 -20.29
CA SER A 399 2.21 11.24 -20.90
C SER A 399 0.89 10.49 -20.82
N LYS A 400 0.09 10.54 -21.91
CA LYS A 400 -1.03 9.62 -22.07
C LYS A 400 -0.47 8.20 -22.29
N PRO A 401 -1.06 7.16 -21.69
CA PRO A 401 -0.77 5.79 -22.08
C PRO A 401 -1.06 5.64 -23.58
N LYS A 402 -0.13 5.05 -24.34
CA LYS A 402 -0.48 4.55 -25.68
C LYS A 402 -1.42 3.37 -25.42
N LYS A 403 -2.71 3.54 -25.71
CA LYS A 403 -3.65 2.41 -25.71
C LYS A 403 -3.04 1.32 -26.58
N GLN A 404 -2.76 0.14 -26.01
CA GLN A 404 -2.47 -1.05 -26.80
C GLN A 404 -3.61 -1.23 -27.79
N GLU A 405 -3.29 -1.24 -29.09
CA GLU A 405 -4.20 -1.76 -30.10
C GLU A 405 -4.50 -3.20 -29.70
N GLU A 406 -5.73 -3.46 -29.28
CA GLU A 406 -6.24 -4.81 -29.11
C GLU A 406 -5.99 -5.54 -30.44
N LEU A 407 -5.14 -6.57 -30.41
CA LEU A 407 -4.99 -7.48 -31.54
C LEU A 407 -6.38 -7.99 -31.91
N PRO A 408 -6.82 -7.89 -33.18
CA PRO A 408 -8.15 -8.36 -33.57
C PRO A 408 -8.32 -9.84 -33.20
N VAL A 409 -9.36 -10.13 -32.43
CA VAL A 409 -9.72 -11.47 -31.95
C VAL A 409 -10.20 -12.41 -33.09
N GLU A 410 -10.02 -12.04 -34.36
CA GLU A 410 -10.55 -12.77 -35.52
C GLU A 410 -9.66 -13.92 -36.06
N ALA A 411 -8.54 -14.27 -35.43
CA ALA A 411 -7.68 -15.36 -35.93
C ALA A 411 -7.85 -16.72 -35.22
N ALA A 412 -8.73 -16.84 -34.22
CA ALA A 412 -8.93 -18.10 -33.46
C ALA A 412 -10.28 -18.80 -33.73
N GLY A 413 -11.10 -18.29 -34.67
CA GLY A 413 -12.50 -18.70 -34.87
C GLY A 413 -12.79 -19.60 -36.08
N SER A 414 -11.80 -20.09 -36.84
CA SER A 414 -12.07 -20.85 -38.08
C SER A 414 -11.45 -22.25 -38.16
N ILE A 415 -11.10 -22.88 -37.03
CA ILE A 415 -10.67 -24.29 -37.01
C ILE A 415 -11.60 -25.12 -36.11
N SER A 416 -12.90 -25.13 -36.40
CA SER A 416 -13.81 -26.22 -36.01
C SER A 416 -15.21 -26.12 -36.64
N SER A 417 -15.32 -26.27 -37.95
CA SER A 417 -16.52 -26.89 -38.55
C SER A 417 -16.25 -27.25 -40.01
N GLY A 418 -16.42 -28.53 -40.34
CA GLY A 418 -16.32 -29.01 -41.72
C GLY A 418 -15.58 -30.34 -41.89
N HIS A 419 -16.02 -31.37 -41.16
CA HIS A 419 -15.93 -32.73 -41.70
C HIS A 419 -17.17 -32.90 -42.60
N ASP A 420 -16.99 -32.84 -43.92
CA ASP A 420 -17.69 -33.68 -44.90
C ASP A 420 -17.24 -33.33 -46.33
N ALA A 421 -17.21 -34.37 -47.17
CA ALA A 421 -16.42 -34.54 -48.39
C ALA A 421 -16.76 -33.64 -49.60
N ALA A 422 -15.74 -33.26 -50.40
CA ALA A 422 -15.64 -33.50 -51.86
C ALA A 422 -14.50 -32.71 -52.56
N GLY A 423 -13.61 -33.44 -53.26
CA GLY A 423 -13.03 -33.04 -54.57
C GLY A 423 -11.83 -32.06 -54.63
N PRO A 424 -10.71 -32.39 -55.33
CA PRO A 424 -9.57 -31.50 -55.47
C PRO A 424 -9.72 -30.64 -56.72
N ASP A 425 -9.83 -29.31 -56.58
CA ASP A 425 -9.47 -28.42 -57.67
C ASP A 425 -9.17 -26.99 -57.20
N LYS A 426 -8.20 -26.36 -57.88
CA LYS A 426 -7.81 -24.94 -57.78
C LYS A 426 -6.77 -24.54 -56.72
N LEU A 427 -5.57 -25.07 -56.92
CA LEU A 427 -4.34 -24.28 -56.87
C LEU A 427 -4.29 -23.37 -58.11
N LYS A 428 -4.41 -22.05 -57.95
CA LYS A 428 -3.82 -20.96 -58.77
C LYS A 428 -4.55 -19.64 -58.50
N THR A 429 -3.83 -18.55 -58.77
CA THR A 429 -4.24 -17.13 -58.74
C THR A 429 -4.33 -16.48 -57.37
N LEU A 430 -3.21 -15.92 -56.90
CA LEU A 430 -3.14 -14.59 -56.31
C LEU A 430 -1.68 -14.11 -56.42
N SER A 431 -1.27 -13.84 -57.66
CA SER A 431 -0.16 -12.94 -57.95
C SER A 431 -0.72 -11.80 -58.78
N THR A 432 -0.28 -10.59 -58.44
CA THR A 432 -0.37 -9.32 -59.20
C THR A 432 -1.65 -8.45 -59.09
N SER A 433 -1.35 -7.16 -58.97
CA SER A 433 -2.20 -5.96 -58.97
C SER A 433 -2.77 -5.54 -57.59
N ARG A 434 -2.63 -4.29 -57.14
CA ARG A 434 -2.23 -3.06 -57.84
C ARG A 434 -1.91 -1.95 -56.83
N GLU A 435 -0.92 -1.13 -57.16
CA GLU A 435 -0.69 0.21 -56.64
C GLU A 435 -1.89 1.12 -56.98
N ALA A 436 -2.33 1.92 -55.99
CA ALA A 436 -2.80 3.30 -56.08
C ALA A 436 -3.03 3.84 -54.67
#